data_AF-A0A0Q7JMI6-F1
#
_entry.id   AF-A0A0Q7JMI6-F1
#
_cell.length_a   1.000
_cell.length_b   1.000
_cell.length_c   1.000
_cell.angle_alpha   90.00
_cell.angle_beta   90.00
_cell.angle_gamma   90.00
#
_symmetry.space_group_name_H-M   'P 1'
#
loop_
_entity.id
_entity.type
_entity.pdbx_description
1 polymer ?
#
loop_
_entity_poly.entity_id
_entity_poly.type
_entity_poly.pdbx_seq_one_letter_code
_entity_poly.pdbx_strand_id
1 'polypeptide(L)'
;MAHPPTLVIKWASTRADAPDVSLATPLRRGAALALLVLLLAPAGRAEAEDAATARERATAAAQRVRDLTAQLDTADAALAQTVSQVGQQVSGFLLDDEARVAAEQAAALAADRSAASARALYLSGGQAGLLSSLLESGDVSELSARAEAVQQVLSSARATADDAAARAKVAADVAARSQRQTDAAVVTAAQIALRVDQAQALVEAAQATLDGLSARARTLTEAEDAARALAQARARMAAAQTQALSRVRAQAPPAVYFDLYHAAARTCRGMDWTLLAAVGQVESGHGRNSAVSSAGAVGPMQFMPRTFAAYAVDGDHDGRLDPWAPADAVYTAARYLCSGGAGSPSGVQAALLRYNHAQWYVDLVLAVQTQLRAGP
;
A
#
# COMPACT_ATOMS: atom_id res chain seq x y z
N MET A 1 -26.90 38.80 -7.22
CA MET A 1 -25.49 39.18 -7.48
C MET A 1 -24.66 38.53 -6.38
N ALA A 2 -23.72 37.63 -6.57
CA ALA A 2 -23.23 36.89 -7.72
C ALA A 2 -22.69 35.54 -7.16
N HIS A 3 -23.00 34.45 -7.82
CA HIS A 3 -22.22 33.20 -7.81
C HIS A 3 -21.45 33.13 -9.15
N PRO A 4 -20.43 32.28 -9.36
CA PRO A 4 -19.44 31.61 -8.47
C PRO A 4 -18.00 31.85 -9.06
N PRO A 5 -16.93 30.98 -9.06
CA PRO A 5 -16.91 29.53 -9.32
C PRO A 5 -16.08 28.63 -8.35
N THR A 6 -16.42 27.35 -8.45
CA THR A 6 -15.85 26.10 -7.94
C THR A 6 -14.42 25.83 -8.45
N LEU A 7 -13.57 25.17 -7.64
CA LEU A 7 -12.38 24.49 -8.14
C LEU A 7 -12.05 23.21 -7.36
N VAL A 8 -12.11 22.10 -8.09
CA VAL A 8 -11.76 20.73 -7.72
C VAL A 8 -10.37 20.45 -8.27
N ILE A 9 -9.45 19.88 -7.48
CA ILE A 9 -8.21 19.29 -7.99
C ILE A 9 -7.95 17.93 -7.33
N LYS A 10 -8.53 16.89 -7.94
CA LYS A 10 -7.97 15.55 -8.18
C LYS A 10 -8.24 15.33 -9.68
N TRP A 11 -7.23 14.91 -10.44
CA TRP A 11 -7.14 15.11 -11.90
C TRP A 11 -8.40 14.73 -12.72
N ALA A 12 -8.66 15.59 -13.71
CA ALA A 12 -9.87 15.65 -14.54
C ALA A 12 -9.99 14.52 -15.57
N SER A 13 -11.21 13.99 -15.73
CA SER A 13 -11.69 13.47 -17.01
C SER A 13 -13.14 13.92 -17.24
N THR A 14 -13.34 14.60 -18.36
CA THR A 14 -14.61 15.09 -18.88
C THR A 14 -15.45 13.91 -19.37
N ARG A 15 -16.69 13.79 -18.91
CA ARG A 15 -17.72 13.01 -19.62
C ARG A 15 -18.90 13.92 -19.95
N ALA A 16 -19.27 13.87 -21.23
CA ALA A 16 -20.39 14.56 -21.84
C ALA A 16 -21.71 13.92 -21.38
N ASP A 17 -22.69 14.76 -21.09
CA ASP A 17 -24.07 14.38 -20.83
C ASP A 17 -24.72 13.80 -22.09
N ALA A 18 -25.31 12.62 -21.96
CA ALA A 18 -26.36 12.12 -22.84
C ALA A 18 -27.69 12.23 -22.08
N PRO A 19 -28.77 12.73 -22.69
CA PRO A 19 -30.04 12.88 -22.00
C PRO A 19 -30.79 11.55 -21.86
N ASP A 20 -31.32 11.36 -20.66
CA ASP A 20 -32.26 10.34 -20.26
C ASP A 20 -33.63 10.61 -20.92
N VAL A 21 -34.17 9.62 -21.64
CA VAL A 21 -35.53 9.66 -22.18
C VAL A 21 -36.22 8.37 -21.78
N SER A 22 -37.11 8.45 -20.78
CA SER A 22 -38.28 7.59 -20.72
C SER A 22 -39.35 8.19 -19.82
N LEU A 23 -40.55 8.36 -20.38
CA LEU A 23 -41.83 7.83 -19.88
C LEU A 23 -42.99 8.72 -20.37
N ALA A 24 -43.72 8.24 -21.37
CA ALA A 24 -45.17 8.43 -21.47
C ALA A 24 -45.74 7.57 -22.61
N THR A 25 -46.48 6.52 -22.25
CA THR A 25 -47.57 5.98 -23.09
C THR A 25 -48.84 6.74 -22.74
N PRO A 26 -49.72 7.06 -23.71
CA PRO A 26 -50.94 6.25 -23.80
C PRO A 26 -51.52 6.03 -25.22
N LEU A 27 -52.11 4.83 -25.38
CA LEU A 27 -53.38 4.46 -26.03
C LEU A 27 -53.75 4.93 -27.47
N ARG A 28 -53.95 3.88 -28.30
CA ARG A 28 -55.13 3.55 -29.14
C ARG A 28 -55.34 4.19 -30.53
N ARG A 29 -55.46 3.24 -31.48
CA ARG A 29 -56.34 3.16 -32.67
C ARG A 29 -55.93 3.96 -33.92
N GLY A 30 -55.58 3.22 -34.96
CA GLY A 30 -55.51 3.69 -36.34
C GLY A 30 -54.98 2.61 -37.26
N ALA A 31 -55.88 1.75 -37.76
CA ALA A 31 -55.58 0.87 -38.87
C ALA A 31 -55.44 1.68 -40.17
N ALA A 32 -54.57 1.22 -41.08
CA ALA A 32 -54.67 1.28 -42.54
C ALA A 32 -53.43 1.84 -43.26
N LEU A 33 -52.94 1.02 -44.20
CA LEU A 33 -52.18 1.33 -45.42
C LEU A 33 -50.79 1.98 -45.30
N ALA A 34 -49.76 1.17 -45.56
CA ALA A 34 -48.71 1.48 -46.55
C ALA A 34 -47.91 0.21 -46.87
N LEU A 35 -48.45 -0.60 -47.78
CA LEU A 35 -47.67 -1.58 -48.54
C LEU A 35 -46.98 -0.83 -49.69
N LEU A 36 -45.72 -1.17 -49.95
CA LEU A 36 -45.04 -0.99 -51.24
C LEU A 36 -44.39 0.39 -51.56
N VAL A 37 -43.24 0.68 -50.95
CA VAL A 37 -42.12 1.35 -51.65
C VAL A 37 -40.82 0.62 -51.29
N LEU A 38 -40.64 -0.54 -51.92
CA LEU A 38 -39.35 -1.18 -52.10
C LEU A 38 -39.00 -0.95 -53.57
N LEU A 39 -38.05 -0.05 -53.84
CA LEU A 39 -37.12 -0.02 -54.99
C LEU A 39 -36.59 1.41 -55.16
N LEU A 40 -35.25 1.54 -55.19
CA LEU A 40 -34.43 2.72 -55.54
C LEU A 40 -33.98 3.65 -54.40
N ALA A 41 -33.56 3.09 -53.26
CA ALA A 41 -32.42 3.67 -52.56
C ALA A 41 -31.14 3.05 -53.15
N PRO A 42 -30.10 3.81 -53.53
CA PRO A 42 -28.81 3.22 -53.79
C PRO A 42 -28.34 2.64 -52.46
N ALA A 43 -28.45 1.31 -52.32
CA ALA A 43 -27.70 0.59 -51.32
C ALA A 43 -26.24 0.93 -51.60
N GLY A 44 -25.64 1.81 -50.78
CA GLY A 44 -24.21 1.94 -50.73
C GLY A 44 -23.68 0.53 -50.53
N ARG A 45 -23.04 -0.02 -51.57
CA ARG A 45 -22.33 -1.28 -51.43
C ARG A 45 -21.33 -1.04 -50.32
N ALA A 46 -21.48 -1.72 -49.19
CA ALA A 46 -20.32 -2.05 -48.39
C ALA A 46 -19.41 -2.79 -49.38
N GLU A 47 -18.41 -2.11 -49.93
CA GLU A 47 -17.44 -2.75 -50.80
C GLU A 47 -16.85 -3.89 -49.99
N ALA A 48 -17.16 -5.11 -50.42
CA ALA A 48 -16.58 -6.30 -49.82
C ALA A 48 -15.07 -6.15 -49.96
N GLU A 49 -14.38 -5.98 -48.84
CA GLU A 49 -12.93 -5.85 -48.81
C GLU A 49 -12.30 -6.96 -49.66
N ASP A 50 -11.48 -6.55 -50.62
CA ASP A 50 -10.82 -7.51 -51.49
C ASP A 50 -9.80 -8.35 -50.70
N ALA A 51 -9.44 -9.50 -51.27
CA ALA A 51 -8.58 -10.46 -50.58
C ALA A 51 -7.16 -9.93 -50.31
N ALA A 52 -6.63 -9.05 -51.16
CA ALA A 52 -5.29 -8.48 -50.99
C ALA A 52 -5.29 -7.46 -49.84
N THR A 53 -6.28 -6.56 -49.82
CA THR A 53 -6.47 -5.58 -48.75
C THR A 53 -6.70 -6.27 -47.40
N ALA A 54 -7.54 -7.31 -47.34
CA ALA A 54 -7.76 -8.09 -46.12
C ALA A 54 -6.46 -8.73 -45.60
N ARG A 55 -5.61 -9.23 -46.49
CA ARG A 55 -4.33 -9.86 -46.15
C ARG A 55 -3.28 -8.85 -45.69
N GLU A 56 -3.21 -7.70 -46.35
CA GLU A 56 -2.34 -6.60 -45.93
C GLU A 56 -2.72 -6.12 -44.52
N ARG A 57 -4.01 -5.89 -44.26
CA ARG A 57 -4.50 -5.51 -42.92
C ARG A 57 -4.23 -6.57 -41.85
N ALA A 58 -4.47 -7.84 -42.15
CA ALA A 58 -4.15 -8.94 -41.23
C ALA A 58 -2.65 -9.01 -40.90
N THR A 59 -1.79 -8.83 -41.90
CA THR A 59 -0.33 -8.83 -41.73
C THR A 59 0.14 -7.65 -40.88
N ALA A 60 -0.38 -6.45 -41.15
CA ALA A 60 -0.08 -5.24 -40.39
C ALA A 60 -0.56 -5.34 -38.94
N ALA A 61 -1.79 -5.84 -38.73
CA ALA A 61 -2.32 -6.10 -37.39
C ALA A 61 -1.48 -7.12 -36.62
N ALA A 62 -1.07 -8.21 -37.29
CA ALA A 62 -0.21 -9.22 -36.68
C ALA A 62 1.14 -8.65 -36.26
N GLN A 63 1.76 -7.80 -37.08
CA GLN A 63 3.00 -7.12 -36.71
C GLN A 63 2.80 -6.18 -35.52
N ARG A 64 1.73 -5.37 -35.54
CA ARG A 64 1.43 -4.44 -34.45
C ARG A 64 1.18 -5.17 -33.12
N VAL A 65 0.44 -6.28 -33.14
CA VAL A 65 0.23 -7.12 -31.97
C VAL A 65 1.55 -7.69 -31.46
N ARG A 66 2.43 -8.20 -32.35
CA ARG A 66 3.77 -8.67 -31.96
C ARG A 66 4.57 -7.58 -31.24
N ASP A 67 4.64 -6.38 -31.81
CA ASP A 67 5.38 -5.25 -31.23
C ASP A 67 4.82 -4.87 -29.85
N LEU A 68 3.49 -4.81 -29.70
CA LEU A 68 2.83 -4.51 -28.43
C LEU A 68 3.06 -5.61 -27.39
N THR A 69 3.03 -6.88 -27.78
CA THR A 69 3.33 -8.00 -26.87
C THR A 69 4.79 -8.05 -26.44
N ALA A 70 5.74 -7.58 -27.26
CA ALA A 70 7.14 -7.45 -26.85
C ALA A 70 7.34 -6.31 -25.84
N GLN A 71 6.65 -5.19 -26.02
CA GLN A 71 6.61 -4.11 -25.03
C GLN A 71 5.97 -4.58 -23.72
N LEU A 72 4.94 -5.43 -23.82
CA LEU A 72 4.25 -6.02 -22.68
C LEU A 72 5.17 -6.93 -21.86
N ASP A 73 5.93 -7.80 -22.51
CA ASP A 73 6.91 -8.67 -21.83
C ASP A 73 7.98 -7.83 -21.09
N THR A 74 8.39 -6.69 -21.66
CA THR A 74 9.30 -5.74 -21.00
C THR A 74 8.67 -5.06 -19.79
N ALA A 75 7.40 -4.64 -19.90
CA ALA A 75 6.65 -4.02 -18.82
C ALA A 75 6.41 -5.00 -17.65
N ASP A 76 6.12 -6.26 -17.97
CA ASP A 76 5.90 -7.34 -16.98
C ASP A 76 7.18 -7.67 -16.20
N ALA A 77 8.33 -7.76 -16.89
CA ALA A 77 9.63 -7.95 -16.24
C ALA A 77 9.96 -6.80 -15.26
N ALA A 78 9.68 -5.56 -15.65
CA ALA A 78 9.86 -4.40 -14.79
C ALA A 78 8.92 -4.42 -13.57
N LEU A 79 7.65 -4.78 -13.76
CA LEU A 79 6.68 -4.93 -12.68
C LEU A 79 7.11 -6.01 -11.68
N ALA A 80 7.52 -7.19 -12.16
CA ALA A 80 8.00 -8.27 -11.31
C ALA A 80 9.23 -7.86 -10.49
N GLN A 81 10.15 -7.08 -11.08
CA GLN A 81 11.30 -6.53 -10.38
C GLN A 81 10.87 -5.53 -9.29
N THR A 82 9.95 -4.62 -9.59
CA THR A 82 9.43 -3.65 -8.61
C THR A 82 8.73 -4.36 -7.44
N VAL A 83 7.86 -5.34 -7.70
CA VAL A 83 7.19 -6.09 -6.62
C VAL A 83 8.20 -6.88 -5.77
N SER A 84 9.22 -7.48 -6.40
CA SER A 84 10.29 -8.17 -5.66
C SER A 84 11.10 -7.23 -4.76
N GLN A 85 11.37 -6.00 -5.23
CA GLN A 85 12.06 -4.98 -4.44
C GLN A 85 11.21 -4.54 -3.25
N VAL A 86 9.91 -4.31 -3.44
CA VAL A 86 8.98 -4.00 -2.34
C VAL A 86 8.94 -5.11 -1.30
N GLY A 87 8.83 -6.37 -1.73
CA GLY A 87 8.84 -7.52 -0.80
C GLY A 87 10.12 -7.62 0.03
N GLN A 88 11.28 -7.31 -0.57
CA GLN A 88 12.57 -7.28 0.12
C GLN A 88 12.70 -6.08 1.07
N GLN A 89 12.25 -4.89 0.65
CA GLN A 89 12.30 -3.68 1.48
C GLN A 89 11.40 -3.78 2.72
N VAL A 90 10.19 -4.34 2.56
CA VAL A 90 9.28 -4.59 3.70
C VAL A 90 9.89 -5.59 4.69
N SER A 91 10.63 -6.60 4.22
CA SER A 91 11.25 -7.61 5.09
C SER A 91 12.51 -7.10 5.80
N GLY A 92 13.31 -6.26 5.14
CA GLY A 92 14.53 -5.68 5.71
C GLY A 92 14.27 -4.60 6.78
N PHE A 93 13.26 -3.76 6.56
CA PHE A 93 12.86 -2.71 7.52
C PHE A 93 12.48 -3.27 8.90
N LEU A 94 11.83 -4.44 8.95
CA LEU A 94 11.38 -5.06 10.20
C LEU A 94 12.55 -5.47 11.11
N LEU A 95 13.61 -6.01 10.51
CA LEU A 95 14.81 -6.41 11.26
C LEU A 95 15.57 -5.19 11.77
N ASP A 96 15.59 -4.09 11.00
CA ASP A 96 16.28 -2.86 11.38
C ASP A 96 15.56 -2.09 12.50
N ASP A 97 14.23 -2.05 12.50
CA ASP A 97 13.45 -1.36 13.54
C ASP A 97 13.46 -2.11 14.87
N GLU A 98 13.34 -3.45 14.85
CA GLU A 98 13.51 -4.27 16.06
C GLU A 98 14.92 -4.11 16.65
N ALA A 99 15.95 -4.08 15.81
CA ALA A 99 17.32 -3.83 16.24
C ALA A 99 17.51 -2.43 16.84
N ARG A 100 16.86 -1.39 16.29
CA ARG A 100 16.86 -0.04 16.86
C ARG A 100 16.22 -0.01 18.23
N VAL A 101 15.00 -0.54 18.37
CA VAL A 101 14.28 -0.56 19.65
C VAL A 101 15.06 -1.32 20.72
N ALA A 102 15.63 -2.47 20.36
CA ALA A 102 16.48 -3.24 21.27
C ALA A 102 17.74 -2.46 21.69
N ALA A 103 18.37 -1.72 20.77
CA ALA A 103 19.56 -0.92 21.05
C ALA A 103 19.25 0.29 21.95
N GLU A 104 18.11 0.98 21.72
CA GLU A 104 17.65 2.09 22.56
C GLU A 104 17.33 1.65 23.99
N GLN A 105 16.64 0.51 24.14
CA GLN A 105 16.37 -0.08 25.45
C GLN A 105 17.68 -0.46 26.16
N ALA A 106 18.62 -1.10 25.46
CA ALA A 106 19.91 -1.45 26.04
C ALA A 106 20.69 -0.20 26.52
N ALA A 107 20.65 0.90 25.77
CA ALA A 107 21.25 2.18 26.16
C ALA A 107 20.59 2.79 27.41
N ALA A 108 19.26 2.76 27.49
CA ALA A 108 18.52 3.24 28.66
C ALA A 108 18.87 2.42 29.92
N LEU A 109 18.88 1.09 29.81
CA LEU A 109 19.27 0.22 30.92
C LEU A 109 20.73 0.45 31.37
N ALA A 110 21.65 0.70 30.44
CA ALA A 110 23.05 0.99 30.76
C ALA A 110 23.19 2.34 31.50
N ALA A 111 22.45 3.36 31.07
CA ALA A 111 22.40 4.66 31.73
C ALA A 111 21.84 4.55 33.16
N ASP A 112 20.73 3.81 33.35
CA ASP A 112 20.14 3.57 34.66
C ASP A 112 21.08 2.83 35.61
N ARG A 113 21.80 1.80 35.13
CA ARG A 113 22.80 1.07 35.92
C ARG A 113 23.99 1.95 36.31
N SER A 114 24.42 2.84 35.40
CA SER A 114 25.48 3.81 35.69
C SER A 114 25.04 4.81 36.77
N ALA A 115 23.82 5.35 36.65
CA ALA A 115 23.22 6.23 37.66
C ALA A 115 23.02 5.53 39.02
N ALA A 116 22.57 4.28 39.02
CA ALA A 116 22.41 3.47 40.22
C ALA A 116 23.75 3.19 40.91
N SER A 117 24.79 2.86 40.15
CA SER A 117 26.16 2.66 40.68
C SER A 117 26.70 3.94 41.33
N ALA A 118 26.51 5.09 40.67
CA ALA A 118 26.90 6.39 41.22
C ALA A 118 26.12 6.73 42.51
N ARG A 119 24.81 6.46 42.54
CA ARG A 119 23.98 6.67 43.72
C ARG A 119 24.34 5.73 44.87
N ALA A 120 24.62 4.46 44.60
CA ALA A 120 25.03 3.49 45.62
C ALA A 120 26.36 3.91 46.27
N LEU A 121 27.33 4.38 45.49
CA LEU A 121 28.60 4.92 45.99
C LEU A 121 28.42 6.20 46.81
N TYR A 122 27.47 7.05 46.44
CA TYR A 122 27.13 8.24 47.22
C TYR A 122 26.48 7.86 48.57
N LEU A 123 25.53 6.92 48.55
CA LEU A 123 24.84 6.44 49.76
C LEU A 123 25.75 5.63 50.68
N SER A 124 26.79 4.98 50.16
CA SER A 124 27.84 4.33 50.96
C SER A 124 28.84 5.33 51.59
N GLY A 125 28.47 6.61 51.66
CA GLY A 125 29.23 7.67 52.31
C GLY A 125 30.05 8.55 51.36
N GLY A 126 30.16 8.21 50.07
CA GLY A 126 30.91 9.01 49.09
C GLY A 126 32.33 9.36 49.58
N GLN A 127 32.74 10.64 49.43
CA GLN A 127 34.03 11.13 49.94
C GLN A 127 34.14 11.07 51.47
N ALA A 128 33.03 11.23 52.20
CA ALA A 128 33.01 11.17 53.66
C ALA A 128 33.18 9.72 54.18
N GLY A 129 32.64 8.72 53.46
CA GLY A 129 32.85 7.30 53.75
C GLY A 129 34.29 6.86 53.47
N LEU A 130 34.90 7.38 52.40
CA LEU A 130 36.34 7.22 52.14
C LEU A 130 37.20 7.84 53.25
N LEU A 131 36.90 9.07 53.66
CA LEU A 131 37.57 9.74 54.80
C LEU A 131 37.36 9.00 56.13
N SER A 132 36.17 8.45 56.36
CA SER A 132 35.87 7.59 57.52
C SER A 132 36.73 6.33 57.50
N SER A 133 36.87 5.67 56.34
CA SER A 133 37.70 4.46 56.21
C SER A 133 39.19 4.74 56.44
N LEU A 134 39.66 5.94 56.09
CA LEU A 134 41.01 6.45 56.36
C LEU A 134 41.29 6.59 57.86
N LEU A 135 40.28 7.09 58.59
CA LEU A 135 40.35 7.24 60.05
C LEU A 135 40.30 5.89 60.77
N GLU A 136 39.68 4.87 60.17
CA GLU A 136 39.55 3.52 60.73
C GLU A 136 40.72 2.57 60.38
N SER A 137 41.27 2.60 59.15
CA SER A 137 42.31 1.65 58.73
C SER A 137 43.74 2.07 59.11
N GLY A 138 43.99 3.38 59.26
CA GLY A 138 45.32 3.93 59.51
C GLY A 138 46.34 3.73 58.38
N ASP A 139 45.96 3.10 57.25
CA ASP A 139 46.85 2.77 56.14
C ASP A 139 46.43 3.50 54.85
N VAL A 140 47.34 4.35 54.36
CA VAL A 140 47.16 5.16 53.14
C VAL A 140 47.13 4.30 51.88
N SER A 141 47.81 3.15 51.87
CA SER A 141 47.84 2.23 50.72
C SER A 141 46.49 1.56 50.48
N GLU A 142 45.79 1.19 51.55
CA GLU A 142 44.44 0.61 51.49
C GLU A 142 43.41 1.63 51.00
N LEU A 143 43.54 2.89 51.42
CA LEU A 143 42.71 3.98 50.91
C LEU A 143 42.92 4.20 49.41
N SER A 144 44.17 4.26 48.95
CA SER A 144 44.48 4.44 47.51
C SER A 144 43.85 3.33 46.68
N ALA A 145 43.99 2.08 47.13
CA ALA A 145 43.41 0.92 46.44
C ALA A 145 41.87 1.00 46.37
N ARG A 146 41.20 1.45 47.44
CA ARG A 146 39.73 1.63 47.46
C ARG A 146 39.28 2.78 46.56
N ALA A 147 39.99 3.90 46.57
CA ALA A 147 39.70 5.04 45.69
C ALA A 147 39.88 4.66 44.22
N GLU A 148 40.94 3.93 43.89
CA GLU A 148 41.19 3.39 42.55
C GLU A 148 40.10 2.41 42.12
N ALA A 149 39.67 1.50 42.99
CA ALA A 149 38.57 0.56 42.70
C ALA A 149 37.25 1.28 42.41
N VAL A 150 36.91 2.32 43.19
CA VAL A 150 35.71 3.14 42.95
C VAL A 150 35.80 3.90 41.62
N GLN A 151 36.95 4.50 41.32
CA GLN A 151 37.19 5.16 40.04
C GLN A 151 37.11 4.17 38.87
N GLN A 152 37.60 2.95 39.04
CA GLN A 152 37.54 1.89 38.02
C GLN A 152 36.10 1.43 37.76
N VAL A 153 35.28 1.28 38.80
CA VAL A 153 33.85 0.93 38.64
C VAL A 153 33.08 2.05 37.94
N LEU A 154 33.28 3.31 38.35
CA LEU A 154 32.61 4.46 37.75
C LEU A 154 33.02 4.68 36.28
N SER A 155 34.32 4.58 35.98
CA SER A 155 34.82 4.71 34.61
C SER A 155 34.34 3.57 33.71
N SER A 156 34.31 2.33 34.21
CA SER A 156 33.78 1.18 33.48
C SER A 156 32.27 1.29 33.22
N ALA A 157 31.49 1.70 34.23
CA ALA A 157 30.05 1.91 34.10
C ALA A 157 29.73 3.03 33.09
N ARG A 158 30.50 4.13 33.13
CA ARG A 158 30.37 5.24 32.18
C ARG A 158 30.74 4.83 30.76
N ALA A 159 31.87 4.13 30.58
CA ALA A 159 32.28 3.63 29.27
C ALA A 159 31.26 2.65 28.66
N THR A 160 30.61 1.83 29.50
CA THR A 160 29.55 0.92 29.06
C THR A 160 28.30 1.68 28.62
N ALA A 161 27.92 2.75 29.34
CA ALA A 161 26.81 3.61 28.95
C ALA A 161 27.10 4.37 27.65
N ASP A 162 28.32 4.89 27.49
CA ASP A 162 28.74 5.61 26.29
C ASP A 162 28.78 4.68 25.04
N ASP A 163 29.29 3.43 25.19
CA ASP A 163 29.27 2.44 24.09
C ASP A 163 27.84 2.04 23.72
N ALA A 164 26.97 1.81 24.71
CA ALA A 164 25.57 1.49 24.46
C ALA A 164 24.84 2.65 23.74
N ALA A 165 25.09 3.89 24.14
CA ALA A 165 24.54 5.07 23.48
C ALA A 165 25.05 5.23 22.03
N ALA A 166 26.34 4.97 21.79
CA ALA A 166 26.91 4.99 20.44
C ALA A 166 26.27 3.93 19.53
N ARG A 167 26.07 2.70 20.03
CA ARG A 167 25.37 1.64 19.30
C ARG A 167 23.91 1.98 19.00
N ALA A 168 23.19 2.53 19.98
CA ALA A 168 21.81 3.00 19.78
C ALA A 168 21.73 4.08 18.70
N LYS A 169 22.68 5.03 18.69
CA LYS A 169 22.76 6.06 17.63
C LYS A 169 23.02 5.45 16.25
N VAL A 170 23.95 4.51 16.14
CA VAL A 170 24.22 3.81 14.87
C VAL A 170 22.98 3.04 14.39
N ALA A 171 22.30 2.34 15.29
CA ALA A 171 21.06 1.62 14.97
C ALA A 171 19.94 2.59 14.51
N ALA A 172 19.80 3.74 15.18
CA ALA A 172 18.87 4.80 14.78
C ALA A 172 19.22 5.40 13.41
N ASP A 173 20.51 5.61 13.11
CA ASP A 173 20.96 6.11 11.81
C ASP A 173 20.73 5.08 10.68
N VAL A 174 20.92 3.78 10.97
CA VAL A 174 20.61 2.68 10.05
C VAL A 174 19.11 2.62 9.80
N ALA A 175 18.29 2.60 10.85
CA ALA A 175 16.84 2.60 10.75
C ALA A 175 16.32 3.85 10.02
N ALA A 176 16.88 5.04 10.26
CA ALA A 176 16.50 6.26 9.55
C ALA A 176 16.90 6.24 8.07
N ARG A 177 18.03 5.60 7.71
CA ARG A 177 18.40 5.37 6.30
C ARG A 177 17.47 4.36 5.64
N SER A 178 17.17 3.27 6.33
CA SER A 178 16.23 2.22 5.90
C SER A 178 14.84 2.84 5.70
N GLN A 179 14.37 3.67 6.63
CA GLN A 179 13.11 4.41 6.53
C GLN A 179 13.10 5.40 5.36
N ARG A 180 14.18 6.17 5.13
CA ARG A 180 14.27 7.03 3.93
C ARG A 180 14.23 6.23 2.62
N GLN A 181 14.81 5.03 2.61
CA GLN A 181 14.72 4.13 1.45
C GLN A 181 13.30 3.53 1.29
N THR A 182 12.59 3.29 2.39
CA THR A 182 11.19 2.84 2.40
C THR A 182 10.20 3.96 2.06
N ASP A 183 10.46 5.20 2.45
CA ASP A 183 9.67 6.36 2.03
C ASP A 183 9.89 6.66 0.54
N ALA A 184 11.11 6.43 0.03
CA ALA A 184 11.36 6.34 -1.40
C ALA A 184 10.65 5.13 -2.04
N ALA A 185 10.29 4.10 -1.27
CA ALA A 185 9.46 2.98 -1.70
C ALA A 185 7.94 3.27 -1.59
N VAL A 186 7.46 4.29 -0.87
CA VAL A 186 6.06 4.77 -1.02
C VAL A 186 5.80 5.26 -2.45
N VAL A 187 6.87 5.68 -3.16
CA VAL A 187 6.85 5.95 -4.59
C VAL A 187 6.66 4.66 -5.42
N THR A 188 6.98 3.47 -4.90
CA THR A 188 6.84 2.19 -5.63
C THR A 188 5.41 1.67 -5.73
N ALA A 189 4.50 1.94 -4.79
CA ALA A 189 3.09 1.57 -4.94
C ALA A 189 2.45 2.30 -6.14
N ALA A 190 2.77 3.58 -6.30
CA ALA A 190 2.39 4.37 -7.47
C ALA A 190 3.13 3.92 -8.74
N GLN A 191 4.38 3.44 -8.64
CA GLN A 191 5.08 2.86 -9.79
C GLN A 191 4.51 1.49 -10.18
N ILE A 192 4.15 0.62 -9.23
CA ILE A 192 3.45 -0.65 -9.47
C ILE A 192 2.12 -0.36 -10.16
N ALA A 193 1.35 0.62 -9.64
CA ALA A 193 0.13 1.10 -10.30
C ALA A 193 0.38 1.49 -11.74
N LEU A 194 1.35 2.38 -11.96
CA LEU A 194 1.73 2.87 -13.28
C LEU A 194 2.17 1.73 -14.21
N ARG A 195 2.94 0.75 -13.71
CA ARG A 195 3.40 -0.38 -14.52
C ARG A 195 2.27 -1.34 -14.87
N VAL A 196 1.35 -1.60 -13.94
CA VAL A 196 0.14 -2.38 -14.19
C VAL A 196 -0.74 -1.67 -15.22
N ASP A 197 -0.98 -0.37 -15.08
CA ASP A 197 -1.77 0.43 -16.03
C ASP A 197 -1.11 0.46 -17.42
N GLN A 198 0.21 0.62 -17.50
CA GLN A 198 0.97 0.56 -18.75
C GLN A 198 0.84 -0.80 -19.43
N ALA A 199 0.98 -1.89 -18.67
CA ALA A 199 0.86 -3.24 -19.19
C ALA A 199 -0.58 -3.53 -19.68
N GLN A 200 -1.59 -3.07 -18.94
CA GLN A 200 -2.99 -3.20 -19.33
C GLN A 200 -3.32 -2.38 -20.58
N ALA A 201 -2.82 -1.15 -20.70
CA ALA A 201 -2.98 -0.32 -21.88
C ALA A 201 -2.38 -0.96 -23.16
N LEU A 202 -1.24 -1.66 -23.03
CA LEU A 202 -0.63 -2.41 -24.15
C LEU A 202 -1.53 -3.57 -24.59
N VAL A 203 -2.13 -4.30 -23.63
CA VAL A 203 -3.08 -5.37 -23.89
C VAL A 203 -4.34 -4.86 -24.59
N GLU A 204 -4.88 -3.73 -24.13
CA GLU A 204 -6.07 -3.09 -24.71
C GLU A 204 -5.78 -2.59 -26.13
N ALA A 205 -4.61 -1.97 -26.36
CA ALA A 205 -4.19 -1.54 -27.69
C ALA A 205 -4.03 -2.73 -28.67
N ALA A 206 -3.47 -3.85 -28.20
CA ALA A 206 -3.33 -5.05 -29.00
C ALA A 206 -4.69 -5.68 -29.33
N GLN A 207 -5.62 -5.68 -28.38
CA GLN A 207 -6.99 -6.15 -28.61
C GLN A 207 -7.73 -5.26 -29.61
N ALA A 208 -7.66 -3.94 -29.44
CA ALA A 208 -8.30 -2.98 -30.34
C ALA A 208 -7.79 -3.11 -31.77
N THR A 209 -6.51 -3.45 -31.95
CA THR A 209 -5.92 -3.76 -33.26
C THR A 209 -6.61 -4.96 -33.92
N LEU A 210 -6.88 -6.03 -33.16
CA LEU A 210 -7.59 -7.22 -33.66
C LEU A 210 -9.09 -6.95 -33.87
N ASP A 211 -9.72 -6.20 -32.98
CA ASP A 211 -11.14 -5.82 -33.07
C ASP A 211 -11.41 -4.91 -34.27
N GLY A 212 -10.41 -4.14 -34.72
CA GLY A 212 -10.50 -3.31 -35.93
C GLY A 212 -10.48 -4.09 -37.25
N LEU A 213 -10.14 -5.39 -37.24
CA LEU A 213 -10.09 -6.21 -38.45
C LEU A 213 -11.50 -6.53 -38.98
N SER A 214 -11.63 -6.60 -40.31
CA SER A 214 -12.84 -7.09 -40.95
C SER A 214 -13.06 -8.59 -40.68
N ALA A 215 -14.29 -9.08 -40.88
CA ALA A 215 -14.58 -10.51 -40.76
C ALA A 215 -13.69 -11.38 -41.68
N ARG A 216 -13.36 -10.89 -42.89
CA ARG A 216 -12.51 -11.60 -43.84
C ARG A 216 -11.04 -11.63 -43.39
N ALA A 217 -10.54 -10.51 -42.87
CA ALA A 217 -9.16 -10.43 -42.38
C ALA A 217 -8.94 -11.24 -41.09
N ARG A 218 -9.95 -11.33 -40.21
CA ARG A 218 -9.89 -12.11 -38.96
C ARG A 218 -9.73 -13.61 -39.18
N THR A 219 -10.21 -14.16 -40.30
CA THR A 219 -10.09 -15.60 -40.63
C THR A 219 -8.75 -15.94 -41.27
N LEU A 220 -7.88 -14.96 -41.52
CA LEU A 220 -6.56 -15.22 -42.06
C LEU A 220 -5.62 -15.70 -40.95
N THR A 221 -4.75 -16.64 -41.31
CA THR A 221 -3.81 -17.28 -40.37
C THR A 221 -2.97 -16.26 -39.61
N GLU A 222 -2.54 -15.18 -40.27
CA GLU A 222 -1.76 -14.10 -39.66
C GLU A 222 -2.52 -13.43 -38.49
N ALA A 223 -3.83 -13.20 -38.65
CA ALA A 223 -4.67 -12.60 -37.60
C ALA A 223 -4.99 -13.61 -36.47
N GLU A 224 -5.23 -14.87 -36.81
CA GLU A 224 -5.45 -15.93 -35.82
C GLU A 224 -4.21 -16.20 -34.95
N ASP A 225 -3.02 -16.24 -35.56
CA ASP A 225 -1.75 -16.37 -34.85
C ASP A 225 -1.51 -15.20 -33.91
N ALA A 226 -1.80 -13.97 -34.36
CA ALA A 226 -1.70 -12.78 -33.53
C ALA A 226 -2.66 -12.83 -32.33
N ALA A 227 -3.90 -13.28 -32.54
CA ALA A 227 -4.88 -13.47 -31.46
C ALA A 227 -4.42 -14.53 -30.44
N ARG A 228 -3.86 -15.65 -30.90
CA ARG A 228 -3.27 -16.68 -30.03
C ARG A 228 -2.09 -16.14 -29.23
N ALA A 229 -1.20 -15.39 -29.86
CA ALA A 229 -0.04 -14.78 -29.20
C ALA A 229 -0.46 -13.78 -28.11
N LEU A 230 -1.46 -12.93 -28.40
CA LEU A 230 -2.00 -12.01 -27.39
C LEU A 230 -2.64 -12.75 -26.21
N ALA A 231 -3.39 -13.84 -26.47
CA ALA A 231 -3.97 -14.66 -25.41
C ALA A 231 -2.90 -15.30 -24.51
N GLN A 232 -1.82 -15.82 -25.11
CA GLN A 232 -0.67 -16.35 -24.36
C GLN A 232 0.05 -15.27 -23.55
N ALA A 233 0.23 -14.07 -24.10
CA ALA A 233 0.84 -12.94 -23.39
C ALA A 233 -0.01 -12.53 -22.17
N ARG A 234 -1.33 -12.43 -22.31
CA ARG A 234 -2.26 -12.19 -21.19
C ARG A 234 -2.15 -13.25 -20.11
N ALA A 235 -2.10 -14.52 -20.50
CA ALA A 235 -1.97 -15.62 -19.55
C ALA A 235 -0.64 -15.58 -18.77
N ARG A 236 0.47 -15.24 -19.44
CA ARG A 236 1.79 -15.06 -18.80
C ARG A 236 1.77 -13.93 -17.78
N MET A 237 1.21 -12.76 -18.13
CA MET A 237 1.08 -11.64 -17.19
C MET A 237 0.22 -12.01 -15.97
N ALA A 238 -0.94 -12.64 -16.19
CA ALA A 238 -1.82 -13.05 -15.09
C ALA A 238 -1.10 -14.02 -14.14
N ALA A 239 -0.30 -14.95 -14.67
CA ALA A 239 0.54 -15.84 -13.88
C ALA A 239 1.65 -15.11 -13.13
N ALA A 240 2.32 -14.14 -13.77
CA ALA A 240 3.37 -13.33 -13.15
C ALA A 240 2.82 -12.48 -11.99
N GLN A 241 1.68 -11.82 -12.20
CA GLN A 241 0.98 -11.06 -11.16
C GLN A 241 0.56 -11.96 -9.99
N THR A 242 0.01 -13.15 -10.28
CA THR A 242 -0.35 -14.15 -9.25
C THR A 242 0.88 -14.60 -8.45
N GLN A 243 2.01 -14.86 -9.13
CA GLN A 243 3.26 -15.22 -8.48
C GLN A 243 3.83 -14.07 -7.63
N ALA A 244 3.68 -12.83 -8.09
CA ALA A 244 4.12 -11.65 -7.35
C ALA A 244 3.31 -11.47 -6.06
N LEU A 245 1.98 -11.61 -6.14
CA LEU A 245 1.08 -11.55 -4.97
C LEU A 245 1.33 -12.70 -3.98
N SER A 246 1.68 -13.90 -4.43
CA SER A 246 1.94 -15.03 -3.52
C SER A 246 3.23 -14.90 -2.70
N ARG A 247 4.14 -14.00 -3.10
CA ARG A 247 5.35 -13.64 -2.34
C ARG A 247 5.07 -12.61 -1.25
N VAL A 248 3.95 -11.89 -1.32
CA VAL A 248 3.52 -10.99 -0.24
C VAL A 248 3.26 -11.86 0.99
N ARG A 249 3.72 -11.41 2.16
CA ARG A 249 3.51 -12.09 3.43
C ARG A 249 2.64 -11.24 4.33
N ALA A 250 1.54 -11.80 4.82
CA ALA A 250 0.80 -11.19 5.92
C ALA A 250 1.69 -11.17 7.17
N GLN A 251 1.57 -10.11 7.95
CA GLN A 251 2.26 -9.98 9.23
C GLN A 251 1.24 -9.99 10.34
N ALA A 252 1.59 -10.60 11.47
CA ALA A 252 0.78 -10.46 12.67
C ALA A 252 0.74 -8.96 13.08
N PRO A 253 -0.47 -8.40 13.29
CA PRO A 253 -0.58 -7.06 13.86
C PRO A 253 0.02 -7.01 15.27
N PRO A 254 0.66 -5.89 15.67
CA PRO A 254 0.94 -5.64 17.08
C PRO A 254 -0.35 -5.72 17.91
N ALA A 255 -0.25 -6.13 19.19
CA ALA A 255 -1.41 -6.42 20.05
C ALA A 255 -2.45 -5.28 20.07
N VAL A 256 -1.99 -4.02 20.17
CA VAL A 256 -2.88 -2.84 20.14
C VAL A 256 -3.69 -2.78 18.86
N TYR A 257 -3.06 -2.97 17.70
CA TYR A 257 -3.77 -2.98 16.41
C TYR A 257 -4.65 -4.20 16.25
N PHE A 258 -4.22 -5.37 16.72
CA PHE A 258 -5.01 -6.60 16.71
C PHE A 258 -6.36 -6.38 17.41
N ASP A 259 -6.33 -5.85 18.63
CA ASP A 259 -7.54 -5.57 19.41
C ASP A 259 -8.41 -4.51 18.74
N LEU A 260 -7.79 -3.45 18.22
CA LEU A 260 -8.50 -2.39 17.50
C LEU A 260 -9.19 -2.90 16.22
N TYR A 261 -8.55 -3.74 15.41
CA TYR A 261 -9.16 -4.28 14.19
C TYR A 261 -10.38 -5.15 14.54
N HIS A 262 -10.29 -5.97 15.58
CA HIS A 262 -11.42 -6.77 16.06
C HIS A 262 -12.55 -5.89 16.59
N ALA A 263 -12.23 -4.86 17.37
CA ALA A 263 -13.22 -3.96 17.94
C ALA A 263 -13.91 -3.10 16.86
N ALA A 264 -13.14 -2.47 15.99
CA ALA A 264 -13.64 -1.60 14.94
C ALA A 264 -14.46 -2.36 13.89
N ALA A 265 -14.06 -3.59 13.50
CA ALA A 265 -14.84 -4.40 12.55
C ALA A 265 -16.27 -4.64 13.04
N ARG A 266 -16.47 -4.81 14.35
CA ARG A 266 -17.81 -5.03 14.94
C ARG A 266 -18.75 -3.83 14.77
N THR A 267 -18.23 -2.64 14.48
CA THR A 267 -19.06 -1.45 14.19
C THR A 267 -19.74 -1.53 12.81
N CYS A 268 -19.26 -2.42 11.92
CA CYS A 268 -19.86 -2.67 10.63
C CYS A 268 -20.35 -4.12 10.54
N ARG A 269 -21.67 -4.32 10.53
CA ARG A 269 -22.24 -5.66 10.42
C ARG A 269 -21.74 -6.37 9.16
N GLY A 270 -21.09 -7.52 9.35
CA GLY A 270 -20.58 -8.37 8.26
C GLY A 270 -19.17 -8.02 7.77
N MET A 271 -18.54 -6.97 8.30
CA MET A 271 -17.13 -6.70 8.04
C MET A 271 -16.24 -7.70 8.77
N ASP A 272 -15.27 -8.24 8.05
CA ASP A 272 -14.25 -9.13 8.60
C ASP A 272 -13.07 -8.29 9.14
N TRP A 273 -12.63 -8.56 10.38
CA TRP A 273 -11.49 -7.84 10.97
C TRP A 273 -10.20 -8.00 10.16
N THR A 274 -10.05 -9.14 9.46
CA THR A 274 -8.90 -9.38 8.58
C THR A 274 -8.86 -8.43 7.39
N LEU A 275 -10.00 -7.87 6.96
CA LEU A 275 -10.04 -6.84 5.92
C LEU A 275 -9.41 -5.54 6.43
N LEU A 276 -9.78 -5.12 7.65
CA LEU A 276 -9.20 -3.92 8.27
C LEU A 276 -7.72 -4.10 8.55
N ALA A 277 -7.33 -5.27 9.05
CA ALA A 277 -5.93 -5.59 9.28
C ALA A 277 -5.14 -5.57 7.96
N ALA A 278 -5.67 -6.16 6.89
CA ALA A 278 -5.01 -6.15 5.59
C ALA A 278 -4.81 -4.72 5.04
N VAL A 279 -5.82 -3.85 5.15
CA VAL A 279 -5.68 -2.43 4.82
C VAL A 279 -4.59 -1.79 5.68
N GLY A 280 -4.64 -1.96 7.01
CA GLY A 280 -3.61 -1.40 7.90
C GLY A 280 -2.20 -1.92 7.62
N GLN A 281 -2.05 -3.17 7.16
CA GLN A 281 -0.76 -3.69 6.71
C GLN A 281 -0.28 -2.98 5.44
N VAL A 282 -1.15 -2.85 4.44
CA VAL A 282 -0.81 -2.25 3.15
C VAL A 282 -0.53 -0.75 3.28
N GLU A 283 -1.24 -0.04 4.16
CA GLU A 283 -1.06 1.40 4.35
C GLU A 283 0.23 1.75 5.11
N SER A 284 0.56 1.02 6.18
CA SER A 284 1.60 1.44 7.13
C SER A 284 2.33 0.30 7.83
N GLY A 285 2.05 -0.96 7.48
CA GLY A 285 2.54 -2.10 8.24
C GLY A 285 1.98 -2.16 9.65
N HIS A 286 0.68 -1.87 9.83
CA HIS A 286 0.00 -1.75 11.12
C HIS A 286 0.59 -0.66 12.03
N GLY A 287 0.77 0.53 11.47
CA GLY A 287 1.23 1.73 12.16
C GLY A 287 2.73 1.86 12.33
N ARG A 288 3.52 0.89 11.86
CA ARG A 288 4.99 0.91 11.90
C ARG A 288 5.58 2.04 11.04
N ASN A 289 4.90 2.44 9.97
CA ASN A 289 5.20 3.67 9.23
C ASN A 289 3.95 4.54 9.06
N SER A 290 3.73 5.46 10.00
CA SER A 290 2.59 6.39 10.01
C SER A 290 2.97 7.81 9.57
N ALA A 291 4.10 7.95 8.87
CA ALA A 291 4.60 9.23 8.39
C ALA A 291 3.71 9.81 7.28
N VAL A 292 3.73 11.14 7.15
CA VAL A 292 2.98 11.83 6.09
C VAL A 292 3.53 11.43 4.73
N SER A 293 2.68 10.90 3.84
CA SER A 293 3.10 10.52 2.50
C SER A 293 3.38 11.73 1.63
N SER A 294 4.08 11.53 0.51
CA SER A 294 4.30 12.58 -0.51
C SER A 294 3.00 13.12 -1.11
N ALA A 295 1.91 12.35 -1.06
CA ALA A 295 0.58 12.76 -1.49
C ALA A 295 -0.22 13.48 -0.37
N GLY A 296 0.34 13.59 0.84
CA GLY A 296 -0.30 14.21 1.99
C GLY A 296 -1.25 13.28 2.77
N ALA A 297 -1.14 11.96 2.59
CA ALA A 297 -1.86 11.00 3.42
C ALA A 297 -1.24 10.93 4.82
N VAL A 298 -2.04 10.73 5.86
CA VAL A 298 -1.62 10.83 7.26
C VAL A 298 -2.05 9.62 8.10
N GLY A 299 -1.22 9.28 9.09
CA GLY A 299 -1.55 8.33 10.16
C GLY A 299 -1.45 6.86 9.76
N PRO A 300 -1.74 5.93 10.68
CA PRO A 300 -1.53 4.50 10.47
C PRO A 300 -2.48 3.88 9.43
N MET A 301 -3.57 4.58 9.08
CA MET A 301 -4.47 4.16 8.01
C MET A 301 -4.34 5.04 6.74
N GLN A 302 -3.32 5.90 6.68
CA GLN A 302 -2.96 6.74 5.53
C GLN A 302 -4.16 7.47 4.92
N PHE A 303 -4.91 8.17 5.75
CA PHE A 303 -6.05 8.95 5.27
C PHE A 303 -5.61 10.24 4.58
N MET A 304 -6.27 10.60 3.50
CA MET A 304 -6.27 12.00 3.07
C MET A 304 -7.00 12.87 4.11
N PRO A 305 -6.50 14.07 4.47
CA PRO A 305 -7.10 14.91 5.51
C PRO A 305 -8.60 15.17 5.34
N ARG A 306 -9.03 15.40 4.10
CA ARG A 306 -10.46 15.60 3.77
C ARG A 306 -11.30 14.35 4.01
N THR A 307 -10.77 13.17 3.69
CA THR A 307 -11.46 11.90 3.90
C THR A 307 -11.56 11.62 5.39
N PHE A 308 -10.49 11.81 6.15
CA PHE A 308 -10.54 11.68 7.61
C PHE A 308 -11.61 12.61 8.19
N ALA A 309 -11.58 13.91 7.88
CA ALA A 309 -12.55 14.87 8.39
C ALA A 309 -14.02 14.50 8.10
N ALA A 310 -14.30 13.84 6.97
CA ALA A 310 -15.66 13.43 6.60
C ALA A 310 -16.14 12.15 7.32
N TYR A 311 -15.22 11.29 7.76
CA TYR A 311 -15.53 9.96 8.30
C TYR A 311 -15.03 9.72 9.72
N ALA A 312 -14.32 10.68 10.30
CA ALA A 312 -13.63 10.54 11.58
C ALA A 312 -14.55 9.95 12.66
N VAL A 313 -13.99 9.02 13.43
CA VAL A 313 -14.60 8.42 14.61
C VAL A 313 -13.60 8.61 15.75
N ASP A 314 -14.07 9.19 16.85
CA ASP A 314 -13.35 9.20 18.13
C ASP A 314 -13.42 7.79 18.72
N GLY A 315 -12.37 7.01 18.46
CA GLY A 315 -12.32 5.58 18.67
C GLY A 315 -11.87 5.18 20.08
N ASP A 316 -11.16 6.06 20.79
CA ASP A 316 -10.78 5.88 22.19
C ASP A 316 -11.60 6.74 23.17
N HIS A 317 -12.50 7.58 22.65
CA HIS A 317 -13.44 8.40 23.41
C HIS A 317 -12.76 9.47 24.27
N ASP A 318 -11.63 10.00 23.80
CA ASP A 318 -10.91 11.09 24.47
C ASP A 318 -11.46 12.49 24.13
N GLY A 319 -12.42 12.57 23.22
CA GLY A 319 -13.07 13.80 22.76
C GLY A 319 -12.31 14.53 21.64
N ARG A 320 -11.26 13.92 21.09
CA ARG A 320 -10.46 14.45 19.97
C ARG A 320 -10.62 13.54 18.75
N LEU A 321 -10.34 14.12 17.58
CA LEU A 321 -10.32 13.39 16.32
C LEU A 321 -8.92 13.53 15.75
N ASP A 322 -8.09 12.53 15.99
CA ASP A 322 -6.68 12.54 15.64
C ASP A 322 -6.36 11.40 14.64
N PRO A 323 -6.03 11.70 13.38
CA PRO A 323 -5.69 10.66 12.42
C PRO A 323 -4.40 9.91 12.77
N TRP A 324 -3.57 10.40 13.70
CA TRP A 324 -2.38 9.71 14.21
C TRP A 324 -2.69 8.81 15.41
N ALA A 325 -3.84 8.97 16.07
CA ALA A 325 -4.28 8.07 17.13
C ALA A 325 -4.70 6.71 16.51
N PRO A 326 -4.12 5.57 16.95
CA PRO A 326 -4.45 4.27 16.38
C PRO A 326 -5.95 3.92 16.45
N ALA A 327 -6.62 4.26 17.54
CA ALA A 327 -8.03 3.99 17.72
C ALA A 327 -8.87 4.76 16.68
N ASP A 328 -8.71 6.08 16.62
CA ASP A 328 -9.42 6.94 15.68
C ASP A 328 -9.19 6.53 14.24
N ALA A 329 -7.93 6.28 13.85
CA ALA A 329 -7.59 5.88 12.50
C ALA A 329 -8.28 4.56 12.11
N VAL A 330 -8.22 3.53 12.97
CA VAL A 330 -8.79 2.21 12.68
C VAL A 330 -10.32 2.24 12.67
N TYR A 331 -10.96 2.93 13.63
CA TYR A 331 -12.42 3.08 13.64
C TYR A 331 -12.92 3.93 12.46
N THR A 332 -12.17 4.96 12.07
CA THR A 332 -12.47 5.76 10.87
C THR A 332 -12.35 4.91 9.60
N ALA A 333 -11.34 4.05 9.50
CA ALA A 333 -11.21 3.09 8.38
C ALA A 333 -12.38 2.11 8.32
N ALA A 334 -12.81 1.56 9.46
CA ALA A 334 -13.98 0.71 9.55
C ALA A 334 -15.24 1.44 9.05
N ARG A 335 -15.51 2.66 9.54
CA ARG A 335 -16.65 3.46 9.10
C ARG A 335 -16.57 3.78 7.60
N TYR A 336 -15.40 4.17 7.10
CA TYR A 336 -15.21 4.54 5.70
C TYR A 336 -15.42 3.35 4.75
N LEU A 337 -14.82 2.19 5.04
CA LEU A 337 -15.01 0.97 4.26
C LEU A 337 -16.45 0.45 4.35
N CYS A 338 -17.06 0.51 5.53
CA CYS A 338 -18.46 0.11 5.72
C CYS A 338 -19.41 0.94 4.85
N SER A 339 -19.20 2.27 4.80
CA SER A 339 -19.97 3.15 3.93
C SER A 339 -19.79 2.87 2.43
N GLY A 340 -18.72 2.17 2.05
CA GLY A 340 -18.45 1.69 0.69
C GLY A 340 -18.98 0.28 0.39
N GLY A 341 -19.63 -0.39 1.36
CA GLY A 341 -20.20 -1.73 1.17
C GLY A 341 -19.38 -2.89 1.74
N ALA A 342 -18.30 -2.63 2.47
CA ALA A 342 -17.44 -3.69 3.02
C ALA A 342 -18.10 -4.61 4.07
N GLY A 343 -19.34 -4.34 4.47
CA GLY A 343 -20.16 -5.23 5.30
C GLY A 343 -20.70 -6.46 4.55
N SER A 344 -20.53 -6.55 3.23
CA SER A 344 -20.88 -7.74 2.44
C SER A 344 -19.71 -8.18 1.56
N PRO A 345 -19.56 -9.50 1.28
CA PRO A 345 -18.51 -9.98 0.38
C PRO A 345 -18.54 -9.32 -1.01
N SER A 346 -19.73 -9.06 -1.56
CA SER A 346 -19.90 -8.42 -2.86
C SER A 346 -19.54 -6.92 -2.87
N GLY A 347 -19.55 -6.26 -1.71
CA GLY A 347 -19.22 -4.84 -1.58
C GLY A 347 -17.76 -4.55 -1.24
N VAL A 348 -16.97 -5.55 -0.83
CA VAL A 348 -15.55 -5.37 -0.44
C VAL A 348 -14.73 -4.74 -1.56
N GLN A 349 -14.85 -5.23 -2.80
CA GLN A 349 -14.08 -4.70 -3.93
C GLN A 349 -14.40 -3.22 -4.20
N ALA A 350 -15.68 -2.84 -4.18
CA ALA A 350 -16.10 -1.46 -4.36
C ALA A 350 -15.61 -0.55 -3.21
N ALA A 351 -15.66 -1.05 -1.97
CA ALA A 351 -15.15 -0.33 -0.81
C ALA A 351 -13.63 -0.09 -0.89
N LEU A 352 -12.85 -1.10 -1.32
CA LEU A 352 -11.40 -0.99 -1.49
C LEU A 352 -11.03 -0.07 -2.66
N LEU A 353 -11.72 -0.16 -3.80
CA LEU A 353 -11.53 0.79 -4.92
C LEU A 353 -11.83 2.24 -4.51
N ARG A 354 -12.78 2.43 -3.60
CA ARG A 354 -13.08 3.75 -3.03
C ARG A 354 -12.04 4.20 -2.00
N TYR A 355 -11.36 3.27 -1.34
CA TYR A 355 -10.19 3.54 -0.49
C TYR A 355 -8.99 3.99 -1.32
N ASN A 356 -8.65 3.19 -2.31
CA ASN A 356 -7.60 3.46 -3.28
C ASN A 356 -8.08 3.03 -4.66
N HIS A 357 -8.15 3.97 -5.61
CA HIS A 357 -8.73 3.76 -6.94
C HIS A 357 -7.76 3.03 -7.88
N ALA A 358 -7.35 1.84 -7.46
CA ALA A 358 -6.44 1.01 -8.23
C ALA A 358 -6.71 -0.47 -7.97
N GLN A 359 -6.88 -1.27 -9.03
CA GLN A 359 -7.21 -2.68 -8.91
C GLN A 359 -6.07 -3.48 -8.26
N TRP A 360 -4.80 -3.15 -8.55
CA TRP A 360 -3.66 -3.82 -7.90
C TRP A 360 -3.69 -3.67 -6.36
N TYR A 361 -4.21 -2.56 -5.84
CA TYR A 361 -4.34 -2.34 -4.39
C TYR A 361 -5.39 -3.28 -3.80
N VAL A 362 -6.53 -3.44 -4.50
CA VAL A 362 -7.58 -4.39 -4.12
C VAL A 362 -7.01 -5.80 -4.07
N ASP A 363 -6.32 -6.22 -5.13
CA ASP A 363 -5.75 -7.57 -5.23
C ASP A 363 -4.72 -7.82 -4.11
N LEU A 364 -3.89 -6.82 -3.82
CA LEU A 364 -2.90 -6.87 -2.73
C LEU A 364 -3.57 -7.01 -1.36
N VAL A 365 -4.56 -6.17 -1.05
CA VAL A 365 -5.30 -6.25 0.23
C VAL A 365 -6.00 -7.59 0.39
N LEU A 366 -6.65 -8.10 -0.66
CA LEU A 366 -7.33 -9.40 -0.62
C LEU A 366 -6.36 -10.57 -0.48
N ALA A 367 -5.17 -10.49 -1.09
CA ALA A 367 -4.11 -11.48 -0.90
C ALA A 367 -3.60 -11.51 0.54
N VAL A 368 -3.37 -10.34 1.16
CA VAL A 368 -2.99 -10.23 2.58
C VAL A 368 -4.11 -10.73 3.49
N GLN A 369 -5.36 -10.33 3.23
CA GLN A 369 -6.52 -10.77 4.00
C GLN A 369 -6.65 -12.30 4.01
N THR A 370 -6.46 -12.94 2.87
CA THR A 370 -6.53 -14.40 2.73
C THR A 370 -5.50 -15.09 3.63
N GLN A 371 -4.27 -14.57 3.69
CA GLN A 371 -3.23 -15.10 4.57
C GLN A 371 -3.56 -14.88 6.05
N LEU A 372 -4.06 -13.68 6.42
CA LEU A 372 -4.47 -13.40 7.80
C LEU A 372 -5.60 -14.33 8.28
N ARG A 373 -6.53 -14.72 7.39
CA ARG A 373 -7.58 -15.70 7.69
C ARG A 373 -7.04 -17.11 7.91
N ALA A 374 -5.95 -17.48 7.23
CA ALA A 374 -5.32 -18.79 7.36
C ALA A 374 -4.42 -18.91 8.61
N GLY A 375 -4.08 -17.78 9.24
CA GLY A 375 -3.03 -17.67 10.23
C GLY A 375 -1.69 -17.30 9.56
N PRO A 376 -0.98 -16.26 10.06
CA PRO A 376 0.28 -15.80 9.46
C PRO A 376 1.42 -16.83 9.58
#